data_AF-A0A8S4R8A0-F1
#
_entry.id   AF-A0A8S4R8A0-F1
#
_cell.length_a   1.000
_cell.length_b   1.000
_cell.length_c   1.000
_cell.angle_alpha   90.00
_cell.angle_beta   90.00
_cell.angle_gamma   90.00
#
_symmetry.space_group_name_H-M   'P 1'
#
loop_
_entity.id
_entity.type
_entity.pdbx_description
1 polymer ?
#
loop_
_entity_poly.entity_id
_entity_poly.type
_entity_poly.pdbx_seq_one_letter_code
_entity_poly.pdbx_strand_id
1 'polypeptide(L)'
;MNEDIYVNKDHLKEYVNMMTKMWTDFAKTGNPTPDNSWGVKWIPYTSRRKEYLNIDNKVEMAKDGEKERVDFWTKMYNEAGVPVDVKSNL
;
A
#
# COMPACT_ATOMS: atom_id res chain seq x y z
N MET A 1 -2.48 23.35 -24.14
CA MET A 1 -3.63 23.25 -23.21
C MET A 1 -3.63 21.79 -22.75
N ASN A 2 -3.45 21.53 -21.45
CA ASN A 2 -3.26 20.18 -20.92
C ASN A 2 -4.61 19.43 -20.93
N GLU A 3 -4.99 18.87 -22.07
CA GLU A 3 -6.21 18.06 -22.24
C GLU A 3 -6.16 16.78 -21.39
N ASP A 4 -4.95 16.28 -21.11
CA ASP A 4 -4.67 15.07 -20.32
C ASP A 4 -5.26 15.12 -18.91
N ILE A 5 -5.33 16.31 -18.30
CA ILE A 5 -5.86 16.49 -16.95
C ILE A 5 -7.39 16.36 -16.95
N TYR A 6 -8.07 16.69 -18.05
CA TYR A 6 -9.53 16.65 -18.15
C TYR A 6 -10.04 15.25 -18.45
N VAL A 7 -9.34 14.48 -19.29
CA VAL A 7 -9.59 13.04 -19.49
C VAL A 7 -9.37 12.25 -18.19
N ASN A 8 -8.46 12.72 -17.34
CA ASN A 8 -8.14 12.09 -16.06
C ASN A 8 -9.13 12.41 -14.92
N LYS A 9 -10.03 13.41 -15.06
CA LYS A 9 -10.92 13.80 -13.94
C LYS A 9 -11.85 12.70 -13.48
N ASP A 10 -12.37 11.88 -14.39
CA ASP A 10 -13.30 10.82 -14.01
C ASP A 10 -12.56 9.63 -13.37
N HIS A 11 -11.38 9.27 -13.89
CA HIS A 11 -10.51 8.30 -13.24
C HIS A 11 -10.06 8.77 -11.85
N LEU A 12 -9.72 10.05 -11.67
CA LEU A 12 -9.37 10.60 -10.36
C LEU A 12 -10.51 10.46 -9.35
N LYS A 13 -11.77 10.68 -9.76
CA LYS A 13 -12.93 10.46 -8.89
C LYS A 13 -13.08 9.00 -8.51
N GLU A 14 -12.85 8.07 -9.44
CA GLU A 14 -12.86 6.63 -9.15
C GLU A 14 -11.80 6.25 -8.10
N TYR A 15 -10.57 6.75 -8.23
CA TYR A 15 -9.52 6.55 -7.23
C TYR A 15 -9.86 7.16 -5.87
N VAL A 16 -10.39 8.40 -5.84
CA VAL A 16 -10.82 9.04 -4.59
C VAL A 16 -11.90 8.20 -3.90
N ASN A 17 -12.90 7.72 -4.66
CA ASN A 17 -13.96 6.88 -4.11
C ASN A 17 -13.44 5.54 -3.60
N MET A 18 -12.55 4.89 -4.36
CA MET A 18 -11.94 3.62 -3.99
C MET A 18 -11.14 3.75 -2.69
N MET A 19 -10.22 4.72 -2.62
CA MET A 19 -9.40 5.00 -1.44
C MET A 19 -10.28 5.38 -0.25
N THR A 20 -11.25 6.29 -0.43
CA THR A 20 -12.14 6.68 0.67
C THR A 20 -12.94 5.47 1.18
N LYS A 21 -13.49 4.64 0.29
CA LYS A 21 -14.25 3.46 0.68
C LYS A 21 -13.38 2.44 1.42
N MET A 22 -12.21 2.06 0.89
CA MET A 22 -11.28 1.12 1.54
C MET A 22 -10.92 1.56 2.97
N TRP A 23 -10.63 2.85 3.18
CA TRP A 23 -10.29 3.37 4.52
C TRP A 23 -11.52 3.41 5.44
N THR A 24 -12.70 3.75 4.94
CA THR A 24 -13.93 3.73 5.75
C THR A 24 -14.35 2.31 6.13
N ASP A 25 -14.16 1.33 5.25
CA ASP A 25 -14.47 -0.07 5.52
C ASP A 25 -13.47 -0.66 6.52
N PHE A 26 -12.19 -0.28 6.44
CA PHE A 26 -11.20 -0.57 7.48
C PHE A 26 -11.62 0.02 8.83
N ALA A 27 -12.01 1.29 8.88
CA ALA A 27 -12.45 1.93 10.13
C ALA A 27 -13.70 1.24 10.74
N LYS A 28 -14.63 0.76 9.90
CA LYS A 28 -15.85 0.07 10.34
C LYS A 28 -15.63 -1.37 10.79
N THR A 29 -14.74 -2.09 10.10
CA THR A 29 -14.70 -3.57 10.19
C THR A 29 -13.31 -4.15 10.48
N GLY A 30 -12.26 -3.35 10.41
CA GLY A 30 -10.87 -3.82 10.42
C GLY A 30 -10.40 -4.46 9.10
N ASN A 31 -11.27 -4.57 8.08
CA ASN A 31 -10.95 -5.12 6.77
C ASN A 31 -11.21 -4.04 5.68
N PRO A 32 -10.18 -3.60 4.92
CA PRO A 32 -10.36 -2.59 3.87
C PRO A 32 -11.17 -3.06 2.64
N THR A 33 -11.30 -4.38 2.44
CA THR A 33 -12.02 -4.97 1.29
C THR A 33 -12.93 -6.11 1.77
N PRO A 34 -13.96 -5.82 2.59
CA PRO A 34 -14.81 -6.85 3.19
C PRO A 34 -15.73 -7.52 2.17
N ASP A 35 -16.06 -6.82 1.09
CA ASP A 35 -16.99 -7.21 0.02
C ASP A 35 -16.27 -7.67 -1.27
N ASN A 36 -14.93 -7.75 -1.25
CA ASN A 36 -14.11 -8.04 -2.43
C ASN A 36 -14.35 -7.05 -3.60
N SER A 37 -14.69 -5.80 -3.29
CA SER A 37 -14.73 -4.70 -4.26
C SER A 37 -13.43 -4.64 -5.07
N TRP A 38 -13.55 -4.27 -6.35
CA TRP A 38 -12.41 -4.18 -7.29
C TRP A 38 -11.67 -5.50 -7.55
N GLY A 39 -12.25 -6.64 -7.18
CA GLY A 39 -11.70 -7.97 -7.48
C GLY A 39 -10.44 -8.32 -6.68
N VAL A 40 -10.14 -7.57 -5.62
CA VAL A 40 -8.95 -7.77 -4.80
C VAL A 40 -9.33 -7.89 -3.32
N LYS A 41 -8.60 -8.77 -2.62
CA LYS A 41 -8.61 -8.84 -1.16
C LYS A 41 -7.34 -8.23 -0.61
N TRP A 42 -7.45 -7.13 0.11
CA TRP A 42 -6.33 -6.54 0.84
C TRP A 42 -6.01 -7.42 2.06
N ILE A 43 -5.02 -8.30 1.92
CA ILE A 43 -4.58 -9.18 3.00
C ILE A 43 -3.64 -8.44 3.98
N PRO A 44 -3.70 -8.74 5.30
CA PRO A 44 -2.83 -8.11 6.28
C PRO A 44 -1.35 -8.40 6.04
N TYR A 45 -0.53 -7.37 6.27
CA TYR A 45 0.92 -7.48 6.24
C TYR A 45 1.42 -8.47 7.30
N THR A 46 2.45 -9.24 6.96
CA THR A 46 3.22 -10.05 7.93
C THR A 46 4.70 -9.95 7.62
N SER A 47 5.57 -9.94 8.64
CA SER A 47 7.02 -9.87 8.43
C SER A 47 7.58 -11.04 7.62
N ARG A 48 6.86 -12.17 7.59
CA ARG A 48 7.23 -13.36 6.80
C ARG A 48 6.90 -13.20 5.32
N ARG A 49 5.73 -12.68 4.99
CA ARG A 49 5.24 -12.62 3.59
C ARG A 49 5.51 -11.28 2.92
N LYS A 50 5.64 -10.20 3.70
CA LYS A 50 5.94 -8.83 3.25
C LYS A 50 5.00 -8.35 2.13
N GLU A 51 3.73 -8.73 2.22
CA GLU A 51 2.72 -8.42 1.22
C GLU A 51 2.14 -7.03 1.43
N TYR A 52 1.87 -6.33 0.34
CA TYR A 52 1.21 -5.03 0.34
C TYR A 52 0.25 -4.93 -0.84
N LEU A 53 -0.76 -4.08 -0.72
CA LEU A 53 -1.64 -3.76 -1.84
C LEU A 53 -0.95 -2.70 -2.71
N ASN A 54 -0.64 -3.04 -3.95
CA ASN A 54 -0.20 -2.07 -4.94
C ASN A 54 -1.43 -1.36 -5.51
N ILE A 55 -1.50 -0.04 -5.33
CA ILE A 55 -2.59 0.80 -5.83
C ILE A 55 -2.03 1.67 -6.95
N ASP A 56 -2.16 1.15 -8.17
CA ASP A 56 -1.81 1.82 -9.42
C ASP A 56 -2.97 1.59 -10.42
N ASN A 57 -2.74 1.77 -11.72
CA ASN A 57 -3.66 1.44 -12.81
C ASN A 57 -4.32 0.06 -12.67
N LYS A 58 -3.59 -0.88 -12.04
CA LYS A 58 -4.12 -2.16 -11.58
C LYS A 58 -3.92 -2.28 -10.08
N VAL A 59 -5.00 -2.59 -9.38
CA VAL A 59 -4.97 -2.86 -7.94
C VAL A 59 -4.73 -4.34 -7.71
N GLU A 60 -3.61 -4.69 -7.09
CA GLU A 60 -3.25 -6.10 -6.85
C GLU A 60 -2.36 -6.28 -5.63
N MET A 61 -2.36 -7.50 -5.07
CA MET A 61 -1.43 -7.87 -4.01
C MET A 61 -0.04 -8.08 -4.61
N ALA A 62 0.94 -7.39 -4.04
CA ALA A 62 2.35 -7.54 -4.34
C ALA A 62 3.13 -7.91 -3.08
N LYS A 63 4.42 -8.21 -3.23
CA LYS A 63 5.32 -8.60 -2.13
C LYS A 63 6.65 -7.89 -2.26
N ASP A 64 7.40 -7.84 -1.17
CA ASP A 64 8.78 -7.33 -1.14
C ASP A 64 8.88 -5.89 -1.69
N GLY A 65 7.97 -5.02 -1.25
CA GLY A 65 7.90 -3.63 -1.69
C GLY A 65 9.23 -2.91 -1.47
N GLU A 66 9.81 -2.39 -2.56
CA GLU A 66 11.03 -1.59 -2.54
C GLU A 66 12.21 -2.28 -1.84
N LYS A 67 12.27 -3.61 -1.96
CA LYS A 67 13.21 -4.48 -1.22
C LYS A 67 14.66 -4.03 -1.32
N GLU A 68 15.13 -3.68 -2.52
CA GLU A 68 16.52 -3.28 -2.74
C GLU A 68 16.88 -2.03 -1.93
N ARG A 69 16.00 -1.03 -1.89
CA ARG A 69 16.19 0.18 -1.10
C ARG A 69 16.13 -0.13 0.39
N VAL A 70 15.17 -0.95 0.81
CA VAL A 70 15.04 -1.37 2.22
C VAL A 70 16.30 -2.09 2.68
N ASP A 71 16.79 -3.05 1.89
CA ASP A 71 18.01 -3.81 2.18
C ASP A 71 19.25 -2.90 2.24
N PHE A 72 19.38 -1.97 1.29
CA PHE A 72 20.49 -1.02 1.24
C PHE A 72 20.59 -0.19 2.52
N TRP A 73 19.50 0.46 2.92
CA TRP A 73 19.50 1.29 4.13
C TRP A 73 19.63 0.44 5.39
N THR A 74 18.97 -0.71 5.45
CA THR A 74 19.10 -1.66 6.57
C THR A 74 20.56 -2.06 6.76
N LYS A 75 21.26 -2.40 5.68
CA LYS A 75 22.69 -2.72 5.73
C LYS A 75 23.51 -1.55 6.24
N MET A 76 23.30 -0.34 5.70
CA MET A 76 24.04 0.85 6.09
C MET A 76 23.89 1.18 7.58
N TYR A 77 22.66 1.17 8.11
CA TYR A 77 22.42 1.46 9.52
C TYR A 77 23.00 0.40 10.45
N ASN A 78 22.92 -0.88 10.06
CA ASN A 78 23.57 -1.97 10.81
C ASN A 78 25.09 -1.78 10.88
N GLU A 79 25.73 -1.41 9.76
CA GLU A 79 27.18 -1.12 9.71
C GLU A 79 27.57 0.10 10.56
N ALA A 80 26.68 1.09 10.68
CA ALA A 80 26.87 2.26 11.54
C ALA A 80 26.60 1.98 13.04
N GLY A 81 26.24 0.75 13.42
CA GLY A 81 25.91 0.39 14.81
C GLY A 81 24.56 0.93 15.31
N VAL A 82 23.68 1.37 14.39
CA VAL A 82 22.33 1.85 14.72
C VAL A 82 21.35 0.67 14.67
N PRO A 83 20.53 0.46 15.72
CA PRO A 83 19.51 -0.59 15.69
C PRO A 83 18.47 -0.33 14.59
N VAL A 84 18.36 -1.26 13.63
CA VAL A 84 17.42 -1.15 12.50
C VAL A 84 16.03 -1.66 12.85
N ASP A 85 15.94 -2.61 13.77
CA ASP A 85 14.68 -3.20 14.23
C ASP A 85 14.29 -2.65 15.60
N VAL A 86 13.97 -1.35 15.67
CA VAL A 86 13.13 -0.87 16.76
C VAL A 86 11.73 -1.37 16.45
N LYS A 87 11.27 -2.41 17.16
CA LYS A 87 9.88 -2.87 17.07
C LYS A 87 8.98 -1.65 17.20
N SER A 88 8.33 -1.28 16.10
CA SER A 88 7.30 -0.25 16.12
C SER A 88 6.22 -0.75 17.06
N ASN A 89 6.00 -0.05 18.17
CA ASN A 89 4.93 -0.31 19.13
C ASN A 89 3.61 0.32 18.66
N LEU A 90 3.37 0.36 17.35
CA LEU A 90 2.08 0.70 16.77
C LEU A 90 1.26 -0.58 16.60
#